data_AF-A0A7L2IK38-F1
#
_entry.id   AF-A0A7L2IK38-F1
#
_cell.length_a   1.000
_cell.length_b   1.000
_cell.length_c   1.000
_cell.angle_alpha   90.00
_cell.angle_beta   90.00
_cell.angle_gamma   90.00
#
_symmetry.space_group_name_H-M   'P 1'
#
loop_
_entity.id
_entity.type
_entity.pdbx_description
1 polymer ?
#
loop_
_entity_poly.entity_id
_entity_poly.type
_entity_poly.pdbx_seq_one_letter_code
_entity_poly.pdbx_strand_id
1 'polypeptide(L)'
;ELITAWYIGFLCLILASFLVYLAEKGENEHFDTYADALWWGLITLTTIGYGDKYPQTWNGRLLAATFTLIGVSFFALPAVSRS
;
A
#
# COMPACT_ATOMS: atom_id res chain seq x y z
N GLU A 1 6.54 6.11 20.36
CA GLU A 1 7.07 6.30 18.99
C GLU A 1 6.86 5.07 18.11
N LEU A 2 7.31 3.87 18.51
CA LEU A 2 7.07 2.65 17.75
C LEU A 2 5.57 2.35 17.50
N ILE A 3 4.74 2.41 18.54
CA ILE A 3 3.30 2.14 18.42
C ILE A 3 2.62 3.12 17.46
N THR A 4 3.02 4.39 17.49
CA THR A 4 2.49 5.43 16.60
C THR A 4 2.87 5.16 15.14
N ALA A 5 4.12 4.77 14.87
CA ALA A 5 4.56 4.40 13.52
C ALA A 5 3.81 3.17 12.99
N TRP A 6 3.60 2.15 13.83
CA TRP A 6 2.84 0.95 13.47
C TRP A 6 1.37 1.28 13.18
N TYR A 7 0.76 2.13 14.01
CA TYR A 7 -0.63 2.57 13.81
C TYR A 7 -0.81 3.36 12.51
N ILE A 8 0.08 4.32 12.23
CA ILE A 8 0.04 5.11 10.99
C ILE A 8 0.29 4.22 9.77
N GLY A 9 1.28 3.32 9.83
CA GLY A 9 1.56 2.37 8.75
C GLY A 9 0.35 1.48 8.43
N PHE A 10 -0.33 0.96 9.47
CA PHE A 10 -1.54 0.17 9.30
C PHE A 10 -2.69 0.98 8.71
N LEU A 11 -2.89 2.22 9.16
CA LEU A 11 -3.92 3.12 8.62
C LEU A 11 -3.65 3.44 7.14
N CYS A 12 -2.41 3.76 6.78
CA CYS A 12 -1.98 4.01 5.41
C CYS A 12 -2.19 2.78 4.53
N LEU A 13 -1.91 1.58 5.03
CA LEU A 13 -2.14 0.31 4.31
C LEU A 13 -3.62 0.15 3.96
N ILE A 14 -4.51 0.27 4.95
CA ILE A 14 -5.96 0.10 4.78
C ILE A 14 -6.50 1.14 3.77
N LEU A 15 -6.09 2.41 3.90
CA LEU A 15 -6.50 3.50 3.00
C LEU A 15 -5.97 3.31 1.58
N ALA A 16 -4.69 2.98 1.42
CA ALA A 16 -4.07 2.78 0.11
C ALA A 16 -4.72 1.61 -0.63
N SER A 17 -4.89 0.46 0.04
CA SER A 17 -5.56 -0.71 -0.52
C SER A 17 -7.01 -0.41 -0.89
N PHE A 18 -7.74 0.37 -0.07
CA PHE A 18 -9.13 0.74 -0.38
C PHE A 18 -9.24 1.68 -1.58
N LEU A 19 -8.39 2.70 -1.66
CA LEU A 19 -8.39 3.65 -2.78
C LEU A 19 -7.95 3.00 -4.09
N VAL A 20 -6.92 2.16 -4.06
CA VAL A 20 -6.48 1.40 -5.24
C VAL A 20 -7.54 0.38 -5.65
N TYR A 21 -8.17 -0.31 -4.70
CA TYR A 21 -9.30 -1.19 -5.01
C TYR A 21 -10.40 -0.43 -5.74
N LEU A 22 -10.84 0.73 -5.23
CA LEU A 22 -11.87 1.53 -5.90
C LEU A 22 -11.45 2.05 -7.27
N ALA A 23 -10.18 2.41 -7.45
CA ALA A 23 -9.66 2.91 -8.72
C ALA A 23 -9.51 1.81 -9.78
N GLU A 24 -9.23 0.57 -9.36
CA GLU A 24 -9.01 -0.58 -10.25
C GLU A 24 -10.25 -1.46 -10.42
N LYS A 25 -11.27 -1.28 -9.57
CA LYS A 25 -12.50 -2.07 -9.60
C LYS A 25 -13.20 -1.93 -10.95
N GLY A 26 -13.33 -3.04 -11.66
CA GLY A 26 -13.99 -3.11 -12.96
C GLY A 26 -13.06 -2.93 -14.17
N GLU A 27 -11.81 -2.49 -13.95
CA GLU A 27 -10.80 -2.34 -15.00
C GLU A 27 -9.72 -3.45 -14.91
N ASN A 28 -9.49 -4.01 -13.72
CA ASN A 28 -8.41 -4.96 -13.46
C ASN A 28 -8.91 -6.20 -12.73
N GLU A 29 -8.83 -7.35 -13.41
CA GLU A 29 -9.23 -8.66 -12.87
C GLU A 29 -8.37 -9.10 -11.67
N HIS A 30 -7.17 -8.52 -11.50
CA HIS A 30 -6.29 -8.83 -10.36
C HIS A 30 -6.73 -8.14 -9.05
N PHE A 31 -7.65 -7.17 -9.11
CA PHE A 31 -8.20 -6.45 -7.95
C PHE A 31 -9.70 -6.70 -7.79
N ASP A 32 -10.13 -7.96 -7.92
CA ASP A 32 -11.54 -8.33 -7.83
C ASP A 32 -12.07 -8.27 -6.37
N THR A 33 -11.22 -8.67 -5.40
CA THR A 33 -11.55 -8.61 -3.99
C THR A 33 -10.71 -7.59 -3.22
N TYR A 34 -11.28 -7.07 -2.11
CA TYR A 34 -10.53 -6.20 -1.20
C TYR A 34 -9.31 -6.91 -0.59
N ALA A 35 -9.36 -8.23 -0.42
CA ALA A 35 -8.23 -9.02 0.07
C ALA A 35 -7.03 -8.97 -0.90
N ASP A 36 -7.28 -8.92 -2.21
CA ASP A 36 -6.22 -8.78 -3.21
C ASP A 36 -5.53 -7.42 -3.14
N ALA A 37 -6.31 -6.36 -2.90
CA ALA A 37 -5.77 -5.02 -2.71
C ALA A 37 -4.98 -4.88 -1.40
N LEU A 38 -5.41 -5.56 -0.33
CA LEU A 38 -4.66 -5.65 0.93
C LEU A 38 -3.33 -6.38 0.75
N TRP A 39 -3.34 -7.50 0.02
CA TRP A 39 -2.13 -8.25 -0.31
C TRP A 39 -1.12 -7.40 -1.07
N TRP A 40 -1.58 -6.71 -2.13
CA TRP A 40 -0.77 -5.76 -2.87
C TRP A 40 -0.21 -4.67 -1.96
N GLY A 41 -1.08 -4.01 -1.18
CA GLY A 41 -0.69 -2.92 -0.28
C GLY A 41 0.37 -3.36 0.74
N LEU A 42 0.24 -4.57 1.30
CA LEU A 42 1.22 -5.15 2.23
C LEU A 42 2.59 -5.34 1.57
N ILE A 43 2.65 -6.02 0.42
CA ILE A 43 3.89 -6.29 -0.32
C ILE A 43 4.59 -5.00 -0.75
N THR A 44 3.81 -4.01 -1.13
CA THR A 44 4.30 -2.69 -1.55
C THR A 44 4.81 -1.88 -0.36
N LEU A 45 4.10 -1.85 0.78
CA LEU A 45 4.57 -1.18 2.00
C LEU A 45 5.83 -1.81 2.58
N THR A 46 5.95 -3.14 2.51
CA THR A 46 7.16 -3.85 2.95
C THR A 46 8.27 -3.80 1.91
N THR A 47 8.10 -3.09 0.80
CA THR A 47 9.08 -2.95 -0.30
C THR A 47 9.53 -4.29 -0.92
N ILE A 48 8.72 -5.35 -0.79
CA ILE A 48 9.01 -6.66 -1.37
C ILE A 48 8.80 -6.59 -2.88
N GLY A 49 7.65 -6.06 -3.30
CA GLY A 49 7.33 -5.80 -4.70
C GLY A 49 7.37 -7.04 -5.60
N TYR A 50 6.63 -8.11 -5.28
CA TYR A 50 6.57 -9.30 -6.14
C TYR A 50 6.14 -9.02 -7.58
N GLY A 51 5.36 -7.95 -7.80
CA GLY A 51 4.90 -7.56 -9.13
C GLY A 51 3.81 -8.47 -9.70
N ASP A 52 3.23 -9.35 -8.86
CA ASP A 52 2.11 -10.24 -9.19
C ASP A 52 0.81 -9.47 -9.42
N LYS A 53 0.60 -8.40 -8.64
CA LYS A 53 -0.54 -7.49 -8.76
C LYS A 53 -0.03 -6.06 -8.84
N TYR A 54 -0.58 -5.27 -9.76
CA TYR A 54 -0.24 -3.85 -9.88
C TYR A 54 -1.38 -3.08 -10.52
N PRO A 55 -1.63 -1.83 -10.09
CA PRO A 55 -2.66 -1.00 -10.69
C PRO A 55 -2.34 -0.69 -12.15
N GLN A 56 -3.31 -0.87 -13.03
CA GLN A 56 -3.21 -0.60 -14.46
C GLN A 56 -3.80 0.76 -14.83
N THR A 57 -4.78 1.24 -14.08
CA THR A 57 -5.42 2.54 -14.34
C THR A 57 -4.46 3.67 -14.00
N TRP A 58 -4.55 4.77 -14.77
CA TRP A 58 -3.75 5.96 -14.52
C TRP A 58 -3.97 6.52 -13.11
N ASN A 59 -5.23 6.57 -12.68
CA ASN A 59 -5.61 7.07 -11.36
C ASN A 59 -5.12 6.15 -10.24
N GLY A 60 -5.26 4.83 -10.40
CA GLY A 60 -4.78 3.83 -9.45
C GLY A 60 -3.26 3.90 -9.26
N ARG A 61 -2.51 4.07 -10.35
CA ARG A 61 -1.04 4.25 -10.29
C ARG A 61 -0.62 5.52 -9.56
N LEU A 62 -1.32 6.63 -9.80
CA LEU A 62 -1.00 7.91 -9.17
C LEU A 62 -1.27 7.85 -7.65
N LEU A 63 -2.41 7.28 -7.26
CA LEU A 63 -2.74 7.02 -5.86
C LEU A 63 -1.73 6.07 -5.22
N ALA A 64 -1.46 4.94 -5.86
CA ALA A 64 -0.48 3.96 -5.39
C ALA A 64 0.89 4.61 -5.14
N ALA A 65 1.41 5.38 -6.09
CA ALA A 65 2.72 6.03 -5.95
C ALA A 65 2.77 6.99 -4.75
N THR A 66 1.76 7.85 -4.57
CA THR A 66 1.70 8.79 -3.44
C THR A 66 1.62 8.06 -2.10
N PHE A 67 0.74 7.06 -1.97
CA PHE A 67 0.59 6.32 -0.72
C PHE A 67 1.79 5.44 -0.40
N THR A 68 2.45 4.88 -1.41
CA THR A 68 3.65 4.05 -1.21
C THR A 68 4.82 4.89 -0.68
N LEU A 69 5.04 6.08 -1.26
CA LEU A 69 6.07 7.00 -0.78
C LEU A 69 5.88 7.37 0.70
N ILE A 70 4.65 7.68 1.08
CA ILE A 70 4.31 8.03 2.47
C ILE A 70 4.44 6.79 3.37
N GLY A 71 3.84 5.67 2.98
CA GLY A 71 3.77 4.45 3.77
C GLY A 71 5.15 3.84 4.06
N VAL A 72 6.03 3.76 3.06
CA VAL A 72 7.39 3.23 3.21
C VAL A 72 8.22 4.08 4.17
N SER A 73 8.10 5.41 4.13
CA SER A 73 8.79 6.30 5.08
C SER A 73 8.40 6.01 6.54
N PHE A 74 7.12 5.80 6.83
CA PHE A 74 6.67 5.47 8.19
C PHE A 74 7.05 4.06 8.62
N PHE A 75 7.05 3.09 7.70
CA PHE A 75 7.47 1.71 7.99
C PHE A 75 8.98 1.59 8.25
N ALA A 76 9.79 2.51 7.72
CA ALA A 76 11.23 2.56 7.93
C ALA A 76 11.66 3.20 9.27
N LEU A 77 10.82 4.04 9.89
CA LEU A 77 11.14 4.75 11.14
C LEU A 77 11.49 3.82 12.33
N PRO A 78 10.78 2.71 12.59
CA PRO A 78 11.13 1.78 13.67
C PRO A 78 12.52 1.16 13.53
N ALA A 79 13.04 1.03 12.30
CA ALA A 79 14.37 0.49 12.04
C ALA A 79 15.48 1.50 12.38
N VAL A 80 15.28 2.78 12.03
CA VAL A 80 16.24 3.86 12.29
C VAL A 80 16.29 4.25 13.77
N SER A 81 15.16 4.25 14.49
CA SER A 81 15.14 4.62 15.92
C SER A 81 15.93 3.66 16.83
N ARG A 82 16.35 2.48 16.34
CA ARG A 82 17.12 1.48 17.10
C ARG A 82 18.61 1.44 16.75
N SER A 83 19.10 2.27 15.82
CA SER A 83 20.54 2.46 15.56
C SER A 83 21.10 3.63 16.36
#